data_AF-N6UJV3-F1
#
_entry.id   AF-N6UJV3-F1
#
_cell.length_a   1.000
_cell.length_b   1.000
_cell.length_c   1.000
_cell.angle_alpha   90.00
_cell.angle_beta   90.00
_cell.angle_gamma   90.00
#
_symmetry.space_group_name_H-M   'P 1'
#
loop_
_entity.id
_entity.type
_entity.pdbx_description
1 polymer ?
#
loop_
_entity_poly.entity_id
_entity_poly.type
_entity_poly.pdbx_seq_one_letter_code
_entity_poly.pdbx_strand_id
1 'polypeptide(L)'
;RNPALYFPGVSRSFFDSDGSLPNVCEEHDPEKLRPIITGTWMPEAVGGMQGRSVIFAETQIVQESIPIPGSNLNILYQSSQTLGYLTTIQMKLTDDKIPSTLTHVHVRVEIEGCLYVKTYEADPNLFHTFAWNKRNIYKQKVYGIAAAKVSIGYQHESCHDLVWTTQTAEIKGFDVDISDIGGWGLDIHHHYNFHEGILQKGDGSTLHFKSMSTIPN
;
A
#
# COMPACT_ATOMS: atom_id res chain seq x y z
N ARG A 1 19.30 21.16 20.96
CA ARG A 1 18.83 19.94 21.69
C ARG A 1 17.61 19.43 20.93
N ASN A 2 17.78 18.35 20.17
CA ASN A 2 16.76 17.86 19.23
C ASN A 2 15.71 17.01 19.99
N PRO A 3 14.42 17.38 19.97
CA PRO A 3 13.36 16.71 20.75
C PRO A 3 13.03 15.28 20.28
N ALA A 4 13.61 14.82 19.17
CA ALA A 4 13.45 13.44 18.67
C ALA A 4 14.03 12.34 19.57
N LEU A 5 14.80 12.70 20.61
CA LEU A 5 15.45 11.77 21.54
C LEU A 5 14.48 10.97 22.44
N TYR A 6 13.16 11.28 22.44
CA TYR A 6 12.19 10.70 23.37
C TYR A 6 10.96 10.06 22.70
N PHE A 7 10.99 9.74 21.41
CA PHE A 7 9.88 9.02 20.78
C PHE A 7 9.90 7.51 21.10
N PRO A 8 8.85 6.95 21.72
CA PRO A 8 8.72 5.50 21.90
C PRO A 8 8.40 4.86 20.54
N GLY A 9 9.23 3.92 20.09
CA GLY A 9 8.97 3.13 18.86
C GLY A 9 10.19 2.88 17.97
N VAL A 10 11.30 3.59 18.20
CA VAL A 10 12.57 3.35 17.49
C VAL A 10 13.45 2.45 18.37
N SER A 11 13.46 1.15 18.10
CA SER A 11 14.47 0.25 18.69
C SER A 11 15.79 0.50 17.97
N ARG A 12 16.62 1.38 18.55
CA ARG A 12 18.04 1.48 18.22
C ARG A 12 18.82 0.95 19.41
N SER A 13 19.79 0.09 19.14
CA SER A 13 20.81 -0.28 20.12
C SER A 13 21.41 1.01 20.69
N PHE A 14 21.39 1.16 22.02
CA PHE A 14 21.93 2.36 22.69
C PHE A 14 23.44 2.53 22.51
N PHE A 15 24.12 1.47 22.07
CA PHE A 15 25.55 1.41 21.84
C PHE A 15 25.84 0.55 20.61
N ASP A 16 26.81 0.97 19.80
CA ASP A 16 27.43 0.09 18.81
C ASP A 16 28.27 -0.99 19.51
N SER A 17 28.71 -2.01 18.78
CA SER A 17 29.52 -3.12 19.33
C SER A 17 30.82 -2.69 20.03
N ASP A 18 31.25 -1.43 19.84
CA ASP A 18 32.42 -0.80 20.45
C ASP A 18 32.09 0.12 21.65
N GLY A 19 30.82 0.19 22.07
CA GLY A 19 30.41 1.02 23.21
C GLY A 19 30.32 2.52 22.93
N SER A 20 30.49 2.96 21.68
CA SER A 20 30.25 4.33 21.24
C SER A 20 28.75 4.62 21.13
N LEU A 21 28.36 5.88 21.34
CA LEU A 21 27.02 6.36 20.99
C LEU A 21 26.80 6.14 19.49
N PRO A 22 25.62 5.65 19.07
CA PRO A 22 25.32 5.47 17.65
C PRO A 22 25.48 6.81 16.94
N ASN A 23 26.18 6.81 15.80
CA ASN A 23 26.40 8.02 15.00
C ASN A 23 25.06 8.59 14.53
N VAL A 24 24.60 9.67 15.17
CA VAL A 24 23.40 10.40 14.77
C VAL A 24 23.81 11.48 13.78
N CYS A 25 23.19 11.46 12.59
CA CYS A 25 23.38 12.50 11.59
C CYS A 25 22.76 13.82 12.08
N GLU A 26 23.58 14.77 12.54
CA GLU A 26 23.11 16.06 13.07
C GLU A 26 22.46 16.95 12.00
N GLU A 27 22.81 16.75 10.74
CA GLU A 27 22.24 17.48 9.61
C GLU A 27 20.85 17.00 9.19
N HIS A 28 20.46 15.81 9.64
CA HIS A 28 19.15 15.27 9.30
C HIS A 28 18.07 15.93 10.16
N ASP A 29 17.26 16.76 9.50
CA ASP A 29 16.12 17.43 10.09
C ASP A 29 14.82 16.69 9.76
N PRO A 30 14.20 15.97 10.72
CA PRO A 30 13.00 15.17 10.48
C PRO A 30 11.76 16.02 10.17
N GLU A 31 11.77 17.32 10.48
CA GLU A 31 10.66 18.23 10.13
C GLU A 31 10.71 18.64 8.65
N LYS A 32 11.91 18.73 8.07
CA LYS A 32 12.12 19.07 6.65
C LYS A 32 12.05 17.86 5.73
N LEU A 33 12.53 16.71 6.19
CA LEU A 33 12.56 15.47 5.41
C LEU A 33 11.53 14.48 5.94
N ARG A 34 10.24 14.84 5.80
CA ARG A 34 9.11 14.03 6.25
C ARG A 34 8.38 13.40 5.06
N PRO A 35 8.69 12.14 4.72
CA PRO A 35 8.04 11.50 3.59
C PRO A 35 6.58 11.18 3.89
N ILE A 36 5.73 11.30 2.87
CA ILE A 36 4.30 10.96 2.95
C ILE A 36 4.08 9.72 2.10
N ILE A 37 3.58 8.65 2.73
CA ILE A 37 3.28 7.39 2.07
C ILE A 37 1.77 7.20 2.07
N THR A 38 1.19 7.02 0.90
CA THR A 38 -0.26 6.87 0.70
C THR A 38 -0.53 5.65 -0.15
N GLY A 39 -1.17 4.64 0.44
CA GLY A 39 -1.66 3.47 -0.29
C GLY A 39 -2.93 3.79 -1.09
N THR A 40 -3.15 3.11 -2.21
CA THR A 40 -4.40 3.28 -3.00
C THR A 40 -5.54 2.36 -2.56
N TRP A 41 -5.41 1.66 -1.43
CA TRP A 41 -6.49 0.82 -0.93
C TRP A 41 -7.57 1.69 -0.27
N MET A 42 -8.78 1.63 -0.81
CA MET A 42 -9.97 2.30 -0.29
C MET A 42 -11.00 1.22 0.07
N PRO A 43 -11.11 0.82 1.35
CA PRO A 43 -12.14 -0.12 1.77
C PRO A 43 -13.53 0.48 1.50
N GLU A 44 -14.48 -0.39 1.14
CA GLU A 44 -15.91 -0.06 0.99
C GLU A 44 -16.28 0.99 -0.09
N ALA A 45 -15.31 1.55 -0.80
CA ALA A 45 -15.54 2.54 -1.85
C ALA A 45 -15.99 1.94 -3.20
N VAL A 46 -15.98 0.60 -3.34
CA VAL A 46 -16.19 -0.10 -4.62
C VAL A 46 -17.24 -1.18 -4.46
N GLY A 47 -18.15 -1.26 -5.44
CA GLY A 47 -19.21 -2.28 -5.54
C GLY A 47 -20.56 -1.88 -4.93
N GLY A 48 -21.41 -2.86 -4.68
CA GLY A 48 -22.69 -2.67 -3.98
C GLY A 48 -23.83 -2.17 -4.88
N MET A 49 -23.60 -2.13 -6.19
CA MET A 49 -24.57 -1.70 -7.20
C MET A 49 -24.92 -2.87 -8.12
N GLN A 50 -25.84 -3.72 -7.66
CA GLN A 50 -26.32 -4.88 -8.42
C GLN A 50 -27.01 -4.45 -9.71
N GLY A 51 -26.76 -5.17 -10.81
CA GLY A 51 -27.42 -4.94 -12.09
C GLY A 51 -27.05 -3.63 -12.79
N ARG A 52 -25.98 -2.94 -12.34
CA ARG A 52 -25.56 -1.65 -12.91
C ARG A 52 -24.11 -1.67 -13.36
N SER A 53 -23.91 -1.15 -14.58
CA SER A 53 -22.59 -0.79 -15.08
C SER A 53 -22.21 0.60 -14.59
N VAL A 54 -21.06 0.73 -13.93
CA VAL A 54 -20.62 1.95 -13.25
C VAL A 54 -19.11 2.10 -13.37
N ILE A 55 -18.65 3.35 -13.42
CA ILE A 55 -17.24 3.70 -13.33
C ILE A 55 -17.00 4.32 -11.95
N PHE A 56 -16.09 3.72 -11.18
CA PHE A 56 -15.59 4.29 -9.93
C PHE A 56 -14.40 5.18 -10.25
N ALA A 57 -14.58 6.51 -10.17
CA ALA A 57 -13.59 7.47 -10.64
C ALA A 57 -12.32 7.48 -9.77
N GLU A 58 -12.50 7.36 -8.46
CA GLU A 58 -11.44 7.44 -7.45
C GLU A 58 -10.47 6.26 -7.56
N THR A 59 -11.02 5.06 -7.75
CA THR A 59 -10.25 3.82 -7.90
C THR A 59 -9.98 3.46 -9.36
N GLN A 60 -10.55 4.21 -10.32
CA GLN A 60 -10.42 3.93 -11.75
C GLN A 60 -10.87 2.51 -12.13
N ILE A 61 -11.92 2.03 -11.46
CA ILE A 61 -12.47 0.69 -11.70
C ILE A 61 -13.71 0.81 -12.59
N VAL A 62 -13.77 -0.05 -13.60
CA VAL A 62 -14.97 -0.25 -14.43
C VAL A 62 -15.68 -1.48 -13.90
N GLN A 63 -16.96 -1.32 -13.59
CA GLN A 63 -17.88 -2.40 -13.28
C GLN A 63 -18.89 -2.52 -14.41
N GLU A 64 -19.05 -3.72 -14.94
CA GLU A 64 -20.06 -4.04 -15.97
C GLU A 64 -21.03 -5.08 -15.43
N SER A 65 -22.32 -4.90 -15.73
CA SER A 65 -23.35 -5.85 -15.31
C SER A 65 -24.26 -6.20 -16.48
N ILE A 66 -24.42 -7.50 -16.73
CA ILE A 66 -25.25 -8.01 -17.83
C ILE A 66 -26.31 -8.95 -17.24
N PRO A 67 -27.61 -8.70 -17.49
CA PRO A 67 -28.68 -9.57 -17.01
C PRO A 67 -28.71 -10.91 -17.76
N ILE A 68 -29.02 -11.99 -17.05
CA ILE A 68 -29.25 -13.31 -17.64
C ILE A 68 -30.75 -13.48 -17.96
N PRO A 69 -31.13 -13.59 -19.25
CA PRO A 69 -32.54 -13.73 -19.63
C PRO A 69 -33.22 -14.94 -18.97
N GLY A 70 -34.44 -14.76 -18.48
CA GLY A 70 -35.19 -15.81 -17.79
C GLY A 70 -34.85 -15.95 -16.30
N SER A 71 -34.02 -15.06 -15.74
CA SER A 71 -33.71 -15.00 -14.32
C SER A 71 -33.63 -13.55 -13.82
N ASN A 72 -33.53 -13.37 -12.50
CA ASN A 72 -33.23 -12.07 -11.88
C ASN A 72 -31.73 -11.93 -11.56
N LEU A 73 -30.88 -12.75 -12.18
CA LEU A 73 -29.44 -12.79 -11.94
C LEU A 73 -28.70 -11.94 -12.96
N ASN A 74 -27.57 -11.38 -12.53
CA ASN A 74 -26.67 -10.66 -13.40
C ASN A 74 -25.27 -11.28 -13.33
N ILE A 75 -24.59 -11.33 -14.47
CA ILE A 75 -23.13 -11.50 -14.47
C ILE A 75 -22.48 -10.14 -14.26
N LEU A 76 -21.47 -10.10 -13.41
CA LEU A 76 -20.74 -8.90 -13.01
C LEU A 76 -19.28 -9.04 -13.40
N TYR A 77 -18.73 -8.02 -14.02
CA TYR A 77 -17.29 -7.89 -14.27
C TYR A 77 -16.75 -6.67 -13.54
N GLN A 78 -15.56 -6.78 -12.96
CA GLN A 78 -14.84 -5.67 -12.36
C GLN A 78 -13.39 -5.66 -12.83
N SER A 79 -12.93 -4.52 -13.36
CA SER A 79 -11.57 -4.39 -13.87
C SER A 79 -10.50 -4.60 -12.77
N SER A 80 -10.83 -4.35 -11.50
CA SER A 80 -9.93 -4.57 -10.35
C SER A 80 -9.50 -6.01 -10.14
N GLN A 81 -10.28 -6.96 -10.64
CA GLN A 81 -10.01 -8.40 -10.54
C GLN A 81 -9.05 -8.88 -11.64
N THR A 82 -8.78 -8.06 -12.65
CA THR A 82 -7.84 -8.39 -13.72
C THR A 82 -6.39 -8.31 -13.26
N LEU A 83 -5.52 -9.06 -13.95
CA LEU A 83 -4.07 -9.04 -13.70
C LEU A 83 -3.42 -7.68 -14.02
N GLY A 84 -4.05 -6.88 -14.89
CA GLY A 84 -3.53 -5.56 -15.29
C GLY A 84 -3.77 -4.47 -14.25
N TYR A 85 -4.71 -4.68 -13.32
CA TYR A 85 -4.97 -3.73 -12.25
C TYR A 85 -3.99 -3.94 -11.09
N LEU A 86 -2.89 -3.17 -11.13
CA LEU A 86 -1.84 -3.18 -10.13
C LEU A 86 -2.23 -2.36 -8.90
N THR A 87 -1.77 -2.78 -7.73
CA THR A 87 -1.93 -1.99 -6.51
C THR A 87 -0.79 -1.00 -6.41
N THR A 88 -1.08 0.27 -6.12
CA THR A 88 -0.03 1.30 -6.11
C THR A 88 0.14 1.94 -4.74
N ILE A 89 1.35 2.43 -4.50
CA ILE A 89 1.71 3.23 -3.32
C ILE A 89 2.31 4.51 -3.83
N GLN A 90 1.71 5.63 -3.44
CA GLN A 90 2.16 6.97 -3.75
C GLN A 90 3.06 7.45 -2.63
N MET A 91 4.26 7.89 -2.97
CA MET A 91 5.27 8.34 -2.01
C MET A 91 5.76 9.71 -2.40
N LYS A 92 5.49 10.69 -1.55
CA LYS A 92 6.18 11.98 -1.59
C LYS A 92 7.48 11.83 -0.80
N LEU A 93 8.60 11.92 -1.50
CA LEU A 93 9.94 11.68 -0.96
C LEU A 93 10.58 12.96 -0.46
N THR A 94 10.40 14.08 -1.15
CA THR A 94 10.90 15.39 -0.73
C THR A 94 9.86 16.48 -0.94
N ASP A 95 9.95 17.54 -0.14
CA ASP A 95 9.18 18.77 -0.30
C ASP A 95 9.87 19.73 -1.29
N ASP A 96 9.33 20.93 -1.45
CA ASP A 96 9.87 21.99 -2.33
C ASP A 96 11.23 22.51 -1.87
N LYS A 97 11.48 22.50 -0.56
CA LYS A 97 12.75 22.90 0.06
C LYS A 97 13.45 21.69 0.66
N ILE A 98 14.61 21.37 0.12
CA ILE A 98 15.48 20.30 0.62
C ILE A 98 16.76 20.87 1.22
N PRO A 99 17.37 20.19 2.22
CA PRO A 99 18.69 20.57 2.72
C PRO A 99 19.75 20.44 1.62
N SER A 100 20.66 21.42 1.52
CA SER A 100 21.74 21.39 0.52
C SER A 100 22.74 20.25 0.72
N THR A 101 22.74 19.63 1.91
CA THR A 101 23.64 18.52 2.23
C THR A 101 23.08 17.16 1.82
N LEU A 102 21.79 17.10 1.43
CA LEU A 102 21.18 15.88 0.91
C LEU A 102 21.74 15.59 -0.49
N THR A 103 22.26 14.38 -0.69
CA THR A 103 22.82 13.95 -1.97
C THR A 103 21.92 12.94 -2.67
N HIS A 104 21.39 11.97 -1.92
CA HIS A 104 20.55 10.90 -2.47
C HIS A 104 19.37 10.56 -1.56
N VAL A 105 18.30 10.06 -2.17
CA VAL A 105 17.13 9.50 -1.50
C VAL A 105 16.96 8.05 -1.93
N HIS A 106 16.93 7.15 -0.96
CA HIS A 106 16.80 5.71 -1.17
C HIS A 106 15.41 5.26 -0.75
N VAL A 107 14.72 4.53 -1.64
CA VAL A 107 13.41 3.94 -1.36
C VAL A 107 13.56 2.44 -1.33
N ARG A 108 13.04 1.82 -0.26
CA ARG A 108 12.94 0.37 -0.11
C ARG A 108 11.50 -0.01 0.17
N VAL A 109 10.95 -0.92 -0.60
CA VAL A 109 9.58 -1.45 -0.41
C VAL A 109 9.68 -2.95 -0.22
N GLU A 110 9.23 -3.43 0.92
CA GLU A 110 9.20 -4.86 1.28
C GLU A 110 7.75 -5.34 1.38
N ILE A 111 7.39 -6.33 0.56
CA ILE A 111 6.03 -6.88 0.48
C ILE A 111 6.14 -8.39 0.27
N GLU A 112 5.58 -9.20 1.17
CA GLU A 112 5.44 -10.66 0.99
C GLU A 112 6.76 -11.34 0.56
N GLY A 113 7.86 -10.93 1.18
CA GLY A 113 9.22 -11.42 0.91
C GLY A 113 9.89 -10.83 -0.33
N CYS A 114 9.21 -10.00 -1.13
CA CYS A 114 9.83 -9.23 -2.20
C CYS A 114 10.44 -7.93 -1.66
N LEU A 115 11.69 -7.64 -2.03
CA LEU A 115 12.35 -6.37 -1.75
C LEU A 115 12.58 -5.60 -3.05
N TYR A 116 12.05 -4.38 -3.11
CA TYR A 116 12.27 -3.43 -4.20
C TYR A 116 13.09 -2.26 -3.69
N VAL A 117 14.16 -1.91 -4.40
CA VAL A 117 15.05 -0.80 -4.04
C VAL A 117 15.18 0.15 -5.21
N LYS A 118 15.08 1.44 -4.94
CA LYS A 118 15.31 2.50 -5.92
C LYS A 118 16.00 3.69 -5.28
N THR A 119 16.99 4.25 -5.96
CA THR A 119 17.73 5.42 -5.50
C THR A 119 17.47 6.59 -6.44
N TYR A 120 17.36 7.78 -5.87
CA TYR A 120 17.17 9.06 -6.55
C TYR A 120 18.29 10.01 -6.12
N GLU A 121 18.72 10.88 -7.04
CA GLU A 121 19.50 12.07 -6.69
C GLU A 121 18.62 13.06 -5.92
N ALA A 122 19.22 13.89 -5.07
CA ALA A 122 18.49 14.89 -4.32
C ALA A 122 17.91 15.97 -5.25
N ASP A 123 16.58 16.08 -5.26
CA ASP A 123 15.82 17.06 -6.03
C ASP A 123 14.59 17.48 -5.20
N PRO A 124 14.15 18.75 -5.24
CA PRO A 124 12.87 19.15 -4.67
C PRO A 124 11.68 18.44 -5.33
N ASN A 125 10.60 18.25 -4.56
CA ASN A 125 9.33 17.65 -5.00
C ASN A 125 9.46 16.25 -5.62
N LEU A 126 10.38 15.43 -5.13
CA LEU A 126 10.50 14.04 -5.58
C LEU A 126 9.25 13.25 -5.20
N PHE A 127 8.67 12.60 -6.21
CA PHE A 127 7.52 11.74 -6.06
C PHE A 127 7.81 10.39 -6.71
N HIS A 128 7.39 9.32 -6.03
CA HIS A 128 7.50 7.96 -6.53
C HIS A 128 6.19 7.22 -6.39
N THR A 129 5.68 6.71 -7.50
CA THR A 129 4.61 5.72 -7.51
C THR A 129 5.21 4.34 -7.66
N PHE A 130 5.03 3.50 -6.64
CA PHE A 130 5.36 2.09 -6.70
C PHE A 130 4.12 1.30 -7.12
N ALA A 131 4.29 0.31 -8.00
CA ALA A 131 3.21 -0.55 -8.48
C ALA A 131 3.52 -2.02 -8.20
N TRP A 132 2.59 -2.71 -7.55
CA TRP A 132 2.70 -4.10 -7.15
C TRP A 132 1.73 -4.99 -7.92
N ASN A 133 2.25 -6.10 -8.42
CA ASN A 133 1.51 -7.10 -9.20
C ASN A 133 0.80 -8.16 -8.35
N LYS A 134 0.63 -7.90 -7.04
CA LYS A 134 -0.09 -8.76 -6.08
C LYS A 134 0.51 -10.16 -5.95
N ARG A 135 1.82 -10.32 -6.20
CA ARG A 135 2.54 -11.60 -6.09
C ARG A 135 3.68 -11.53 -5.08
N ASN A 136 3.93 -12.67 -4.44
CA ASN A 136 5.06 -12.87 -3.54
C ASN A 136 6.35 -13.25 -4.30
N ILE A 137 7.45 -13.46 -3.58
CA ILE A 137 8.76 -13.80 -4.15
C ILE A 137 8.76 -15.12 -4.96
N TYR A 138 7.84 -16.03 -4.65
CA TYR A 138 7.63 -17.29 -5.36
C TYR A 138 6.68 -17.17 -6.56
N LYS A 139 6.31 -15.94 -6.95
CA LYS A 139 5.36 -15.62 -8.03
C LYS A 139 3.94 -16.14 -7.78
N GLN A 140 3.60 -16.49 -6.54
CA GLN A 140 2.26 -16.91 -6.15
C GLN A 140 1.37 -15.69 -5.90
N LYS A 141 0.08 -15.84 -6.15
CA LYS A 141 -0.92 -14.78 -5.90
C LYS A 141 -1.06 -14.57 -4.39
N VAL A 142 -1.03 -13.32 -3.97
CA VAL A 142 -1.34 -12.90 -2.60
C VAL A 142 -2.77 -12.41 -2.59
N TYR A 143 -3.61 -12.97 -1.73
CA TYR A 143 -5.04 -12.64 -1.66
C TYR A 143 -5.35 -11.74 -0.47
N GLY A 144 -6.44 -10.97 -0.55
CA GLY A 144 -6.90 -10.14 0.56
C GLY A 144 -6.10 -8.85 0.72
N ILE A 145 -5.61 -8.57 1.93
CA ILE A 145 -4.81 -7.37 2.25
C ILE A 145 -3.40 -7.80 2.63
N ALA A 146 -2.41 -7.09 2.12
CA ALA A 146 -1.00 -7.30 2.45
C ALA A 146 -0.42 -6.04 3.09
N ALA A 147 0.55 -6.23 3.99
CA ALA A 147 1.30 -5.14 4.60
C ALA A 147 2.56 -4.84 3.79
N ALA A 148 2.70 -3.60 3.33
CA ALA A 148 3.88 -3.10 2.66
C ALA A 148 4.73 -2.29 3.64
N LYS A 149 5.95 -2.76 3.92
CA LYS A 149 6.91 -2.00 4.72
C LYS A 149 7.73 -1.12 3.79
N VAL A 150 7.46 0.18 3.83
CA VAL A 150 8.12 1.19 3.00
C VAL A 150 9.14 1.92 3.86
N SER A 151 10.42 1.88 3.47
CA SER A 151 11.52 2.56 4.14
C SER A 151 12.14 3.58 3.19
N ILE A 152 12.22 4.83 3.63
CA ILE A 152 12.82 5.95 2.88
C ILE A 152 14.06 6.40 3.63
N GLY A 153 15.20 6.33 2.96
CA GLY A 153 16.52 6.64 3.49
C GLY A 153 17.07 7.92 2.88
N TYR A 154 17.54 8.83 3.72
CA TYR A 154 18.18 10.06 3.27
C TYR A 154 19.68 9.97 3.45
N GLN A 155 20.43 10.26 2.39
CA GLN A 155 21.88 10.27 2.37
C GLN A 155 22.39 11.71 2.33
N HIS A 156 23.16 12.10 3.34
CA HIS A 156 23.82 13.39 3.39
C HIS A 156 25.31 13.24 3.08
N GLU A 157 25.95 14.29 2.56
CA GLU A 157 27.38 14.27 2.20
C GLU A 157 28.30 14.01 3.41
N SER A 158 27.98 14.60 4.56
CA SER A 158 28.80 14.55 5.78
C SER A 158 28.45 13.40 6.73
N CYS A 159 27.36 12.67 6.47
CA CYS A 159 26.91 11.58 7.33
C CYS A 159 27.40 10.23 6.80
N HIS A 160 27.99 9.43 7.70
CA HIS A 160 28.49 8.10 7.34
C HIS A 160 27.36 7.12 6.96
N ASP A 161 26.25 7.19 7.69
CA ASP A 161 25.13 6.26 7.56
C ASP A 161 23.85 6.92 7.03
N LEU A 162 23.06 6.12 6.35
CA LEU A 162 21.74 6.48 5.83
C LEU A 162 20.71 6.61 6.96
N VAL A 163 19.97 7.72 6.98
CA VAL A 163 18.88 7.90 7.95
C VAL A 163 17.58 7.37 7.39
N TRP A 164 17.12 6.25 7.92
CA TRP A 164 15.89 5.58 7.50
C TRP A 164 14.66 6.02 8.29
N THR A 165 13.58 6.27 7.57
CA THR A 165 12.21 6.40 8.09
C THR A 165 11.36 5.30 7.48
N THR A 166 10.70 4.52 8.32
CA THR A 166 9.89 3.37 7.89
C THR A 166 8.43 3.59 8.24
N GLN A 167 7.53 3.35 7.30
CA GLN A 167 6.10 3.32 7.52
C GLN A 167 5.52 2.05 6.90
N THR A 168 4.48 1.51 7.51
CA THR A 168 3.74 0.38 6.98
C THR A 168 2.46 0.89 6.33
N ALA A 169 2.20 0.46 5.09
CA ALA A 169 0.97 0.75 4.38
C ALA A 169 0.22 -0.55 4.07
N GLU A 170 -1.09 -0.55 4.26
CA GLU A 170 -1.94 -1.66 3.83
C GLU A 170 -2.27 -1.53 2.35
N ILE A 171 -2.10 -2.61 1.62
CA ILE A 171 -2.31 -2.66 0.17
C ILE A 171 -3.19 -3.86 -0.21
N LYS A 172 -4.07 -3.65 -1.20
CA LYS A 172 -4.95 -4.70 -1.70
C LYS A 172 -4.16 -5.74 -2.52
N GLY A 173 -4.35 -7.02 -2.19
CA GLY A 173 -3.93 -8.17 -2.98
C GLY A 173 -4.93 -8.52 -4.09
N PHE A 174 -4.92 -9.77 -4.52
CA PHE A 174 -5.94 -10.35 -5.38
C PHE A 174 -7.25 -10.57 -4.61
N ASP A 175 -8.36 -10.36 -5.31
CA ASP A 175 -9.64 -10.91 -4.89
C ASP A 175 -9.70 -12.40 -5.25
N VAL A 176 -10.52 -13.17 -4.54
CA VAL A 176 -10.74 -14.58 -4.86
C VAL A 176 -11.71 -14.61 -6.04
N ASP A 177 -11.43 -15.43 -7.06
CA ASP A 177 -12.44 -15.70 -8.08
C ASP A 177 -13.51 -16.58 -7.44
N ILE A 178 -14.72 -16.04 -7.33
CA ILE A 178 -15.82 -16.67 -6.60
C ILE A 178 -16.59 -17.62 -7.51
N SER A 179 -16.75 -17.26 -8.80
CA SER A 179 -17.68 -17.95 -9.70
C SER A 179 -16.98 -18.77 -10.79
N ASP A 180 -15.68 -18.59 -11.01
CA ASP A 180 -14.88 -19.31 -12.01
C ASP A 180 -15.45 -19.23 -13.45
N ILE A 181 -16.15 -18.15 -13.78
CA ILE A 181 -16.75 -17.91 -15.11
C ILE A 181 -15.91 -16.92 -15.93
N GLY A 182 -14.60 -17.16 -16.00
CA GLY A 182 -13.70 -16.41 -16.88
C GLY A 182 -13.51 -14.93 -16.50
N GLY A 183 -13.44 -14.63 -15.19
CA GLY A 183 -13.29 -13.27 -14.67
C GLY A 183 -14.59 -12.50 -14.51
N TRP A 184 -15.74 -13.14 -14.76
CA TRP A 184 -17.04 -12.65 -14.35
C TRP A 184 -17.45 -13.29 -13.01
N GLY A 185 -18.40 -12.68 -12.31
CA GLY A 185 -19.04 -13.21 -11.10
C GLY A 185 -20.56 -13.22 -11.26
N LEU A 186 -21.26 -14.07 -10.50
CA LEU A 186 -22.71 -13.95 -10.33
C LEU A 186 -23.01 -13.00 -9.17
N ASP A 187 -23.96 -12.08 -9.37
CA ASP A 187 -24.34 -11.08 -8.36
C ASP A 187 -24.79 -11.67 -7.01
N ILE A 188 -25.34 -12.88 -7.02
CA ILE A 188 -25.76 -13.64 -5.82
C ILE A 188 -24.66 -14.50 -5.19
N HIS A 189 -23.54 -14.73 -5.88
CA HIS A 189 -22.52 -15.66 -5.40
C HIS A 189 -21.50 -14.91 -4.54
N HIS A 190 -21.35 -15.32 -3.28
CA HIS A 190 -20.51 -14.64 -2.30
C HIS A 190 -19.47 -15.61 -1.75
N HIS A 191 -18.31 -15.08 -1.38
CA HIS A 191 -17.24 -15.86 -0.77
C HIS A 191 -16.77 -15.19 0.51
N TYR A 192 -16.67 -15.98 1.58
CA TYR A 192 -16.17 -15.53 2.86
C TYR A 192 -14.81 -16.18 3.17
N ASN A 193 -13.79 -15.35 3.32
CA ASN A 193 -12.48 -15.76 3.80
C ASN A 193 -12.40 -15.52 5.32
N PHE A 194 -12.47 -16.61 6.10
CA PHE A 194 -12.45 -16.53 7.56
C PHE A 194 -11.08 -16.16 8.14
N HIS A 195 -9.98 -16.47 7.45
CA HIS A 195 -8.62 -16.17 7.93
C HIS A 195 -8.34 -14.68 7.84
N GLU A 196 -8.77 -14.07 6.74
CA GLU A 196 -8.64 -12.62 6.51
C GLU A 196 -9.80 -11.80 7.09
N GLY A 197 -10.94 -12.42 7.38
CA GLY A 197 -12.13 -11.71 7.83
C GLY A 197 -12.72 -10.82 6.73
N ILE A 198 -12.73 -11.32 5.49
CA ILE A 198 -13.18 -10.58 4.31
C ILE A 198 -14.37 -11.31 3.68
N LEU A 199 -15.49 -10.62 3.50
CA LEU A 199 -16.63 -11.08 2.70
C LEU A 199 -16.61 -10.39 1.34
N GLN A 200 -16.38 -11.16 0.29
CA GLN A 200 -16.51 -10.69 -1.09
C GLN A 200 -17.91 -11.05 -1.60
N LYS A 201 -18.67 -10.02 -1.94
CA LYS A 201 -20.04 -10.16 -2.43
C LYS A 201 -20.05 -10.18 -3.96
N GLY A 202 -21.05 -10.85 -4.50
CA GLY A 202 -21.24 -11.03 -5.94
C GLY A 202 -21.61 -9.73 -6.63
N ASP A 203 -22.16 -8.77 -5.89
CA ASP A 203 -22.42 -7.39 -6.31
C ASP A 203 -21.16 -6.52 -6.44
N GLY A 204 -19.98 -7.13 -6.30
CA GLY A 204 -18.68 -6.48 -6.42
C GLY A 204 -18.23 -5.72 -5.18
N SER A 205 -19.04 -5.67 -4.12
CA SER A 205 -18.62 -5.06 -2.84
C SER A 205 -17.79 -6.04 -2.00
N THR A 206 -16.89 -5.49 -1.19
CA THR A 206 -16.08 -6.27 -0.25
C THR A 206 -16.20 -5.66 1.14
N LEU A 207 -16.53 -6.49 2.13
CA LEU A 207 -16.61 -6.08 3.54
C LEU A 207 -15.40 -6.64 4.30
N HIS A 208 -14.72 -5.78 5.05
CA HIS A 208 -13.54 -6.11 5.83
C HIS A 208 -13.87 -6.06 7.32
N PHE A 209 -14.17 -7.20 7.93
CA PHE A 209 -14.63 -7.26 9.33
C PHE A 209 -13.55 -6.85 10.34
N LYS A 210 -12.26 -7.06 10.01
CA LYS A 210 -11.16 -6.67 10.90
C LYS A 210 -11.07 -5.16 11.09
N SER A 211 -11.36 -4.36 10.06
CA SER A 211 -11.30 -2.89 10.12
C SER A 211 -12.57 -2.24 10.69
N MET A 212 -13.72 -2.92 10.64
CA MET A 212 -15.00 -2.40 11.15
C MET A 212 -15.13 -2.37 12.69
N SER A 213 -14.15 -2.90 13.43
CA SER A 213 -14.20 -3.02 14.89
C SER A 213 -13.92 -1.72 15.67
N THR A 214 -13.70 -0.59 14.99
CA THR A 214 -13.63 0.74 15.61
C THR A 214 -14.96 1.47 15.45
N ILE A 215 -15.94 1.12 16.28
CA ILE A 215 -17.12 1.97 16.51
C ILE A 215 -16.64 3.13 17.38
N PRO A 216 -16.76 4.41 16.95
CA PRO A 216 -16.52 5.53 17.85
C PRO A 216 -17.60 5.50 18.93
N ASN A 217 -17.17 5.41 20.19
CA ASN A 217 -18.02 5.69 21.35
C ASN A 217 -18.47 7.15 21.35
#